data_AF-A0AAX1ZI41-F1
#
_entry.id   AF-A0AAX1ZI41-F1
#
_cell.length_a   1.000
_cell.length_b   1.000
_cell.length_c   1.000
_cell.angle_alpha   90.00
_cell.angle_beta   90.00
_cell.angle_gamma   90.00
#
_symmetry.space_group_name_H-M   'P 1'
#
loop_
_entity.id
_entity.type
_entity.pdbx_description
1 polymer ?
#
loop_
_entity_poly.entity_id
_entity_poly.type
_entity_poly.pdbx_seq_one_letter_code
_entity_poly.pdbx_strand_id
1 'polypeptide(L)'
;MNELAPFESFLKELIAAYRTKYAVQFNKNFPVEGKNAVPMQIVEQQLAKALVGVTPNQLQRGLALFYASTNTYMPNFAEFRAMCMG
;
A
#
# COMPACT_ATOMS: atom_id res chain seq x y z
N MET A 1 20.76 6.74 12.78
CA MET A 1 19.51 7.25 12.20
C MET A 1 18.52 6.11 12.19
N ASN A 2 17.30 6.32 12.70
CA ASN A 2 16.31 5.26 12.87
C ASN A 2 15.65 4.98 11.50
N GLU A 3 16.08 3.93 10.80
CA GLU A 3 15.61 3.56 9.44
C GLU A 3 14.12 3.16 9.38
N LEU A 4 13.46 3.04 10.53
CA LEU A 4 12.04 2.69 10.66
C LEU A 4 11.09 3.85 10.30
N ALA A 5 11.46 5.09 10.62
CA ALA A 5 10.59 6.26 10.37
C ALA A 5 10.33 6.55 8.88
N PRO A 6 11.32 6.40 7.98
CA PRO A 6 11.09 6.49 6.53
C PRO A 6 10.13 5.42 6.00
N PHE A 7 10.21 4.19 6.50
CA PHE A 7 9.38 3.09 6.03
C PHE A 7 7.91 3.25 6.47
N GLU A 8 7.67 3.60 7.74
CA GLU A 8 6.31 3.88 8.22
C GLU A 8 5.66 5.05 7.45
N SER A 9 6.44 6.07 7.12
CA SER A 9 5.98 7.22 6.34
C SER A 9 5.59 6.78 4.92
N PHE A 10 6.39 5.91 4.30
CA PHE A 10 6.08 5.32 3.00
C PHE A 10 4.80 4.48 3.03
N LEU A 11 4.58 3.65 4.06
CA LEU A 11 3.35 2.85 4.19
C LEU A 11 2.10 3.73 4.21
N LYS A 12 2.15 4.85 4.96
CA LYS A 12 1.06 5.82 5.04
C LYS A 12 0.83 6.52 3.70
N GLU A 13 1.89 6.91 3.00
CA GLU A 13 1.81 7.50 1.66
C GLU A 13 1.15 6.53 0.68
N LEU A 14 1.59 5.28 0.66
CA LEU A 14 1.05 4.27 -0.24
C LEU A 14 -0.43 3.99 0.06
N ILE A 15 -0.83 3.88 1.33
CA ILE A 15 -2.23 3.74 1.72
C ILE A 15 -3.05 4.95 1.26
N ALA A 16 -2.53 6.18 1.41
CA ALA A 16 -3.20 7.38 0.92
C ALA A 16 -3.37 7.35 -0.61
N ALA A 17 -2.37 6.85 -1.34
CA ALA A 17 -2.44 6.66 -2.80
C ALA A 17 -3.55 5.66 -3.18
N TYR A 18 -3.64 4.53 -2.47
CA TYR A 18 -4.71 3.55 -2.64
C TYR A 18 -6.10 4.16 -2.39
N ARG A 19 -6.26 4.90 -1.29
CA ARG A 19 -7.54 5.55 -0.94
C ARG A 19 -7.94 6.63 -1.94
N THR A 20 -6.97 7.33 -2.53
CA THR A 20 -7.23 8.35 -3.55
C THR A 20 -7.65 7.72 -4.87
N LYS A 21 -6.92 6.70 -5.34
CA LYS A 21 -7.11 6.13 -6.68
C LYS A 21 -8.20 5.07 -6.75
N TYR A 22 -8.40 4.33 -5.65
CA TYR A 22 -9.29 3.17 -5.60
C TYR A 22 -10.25 3.21 -4.41
N ALA A 23 -10.70 4.39 -3.98
CA ALA A 23 -11.52 4.61 -2.77
C ALA A 23 -12.61 3.54 -2.54
N VAL A 24 -13.42 3.27 -3.57
CA VAL A 24 -14.54 2.31 -3.49
C VAL A 24 -14.04 0.89 -3.23
N GLN A 25 -13.03 0.44 -3.97
CA GLN A 25 -12.46 -0.91 -3.84
C GLN A 25 -11.68 -1.05 -2.54
N PHE A 26 -10.93 -0.01 -2.16
CA PHE A 26 -10.21 0.04 -0.89
C PHE A 26 -11.16 -0.10 0.29
N ASN A 27 -12.23 0.71 0.35
CA ASN A 27 -13.21 0.64 1.45
C ASN A 27 -14.01 -0.67 1.46
N LYS A 28 -14.17 -1.33 0.30
CA LYS A 28 -14.77 -2.67 0.23
C LYS A 28 -13.86 -3.73 0.85
N ASN A 29 -12.56 -3.65 0.59
CA ASN A 29 -11.57 -4.61 1.10
C ASN A 29 -11.17 -4.32 2.56
N PHE A 30 -11.17 -3.05 2.95
CA PHE A 30 -10.80 -2.57 4.28
C PHE A 30 -11.84 -1.55 4.79
N PRO A 31 -13.03 -2.03 5.22
CA PRO A 31 -14.09 -1.14 5.73
C PRO A 31 -13.60 -0.34 6.93
N VAL A 32 -13.87 0.96 6.98
CA VAL A 32 -13.48 1.82 8.13
C VAL A 32 -14.53 1.84 9.24
N GLU A 33 -15.74 1.36 8.97
CA GLU A 33 -16.89 1.42 9.87
C GLU A 33 -17.72 0.12 9.81
N GLY A 34 -18.55 -0.09 10.83
CA GLY A 34 -19.44 -1.25 10.95
C GLY A 34 -18.82 -2.47 11.65
N LYS A 35 -19.57 -3.58 11.70
CA LYS A 35 -19.19 -4.80 12.43
C LYS A 35 -17.91 -5.48 11.90
N ASN A 36 -17.55 -5.18 10.65
CA ASN A 36 -16.37 -5.72 9.96
C ASN A 36 -15.29 -4.64 9.73
N ALA A 37 -15.32 -3.55 10.50
CA ALA A 37 -14.33 -2.49 10.38
C ALA A 37 -12.91 -3.05 10.57
N VAL A 38 -12.00 -2.67 9.69
CA VAL A 38 -10.59 -3.02 9.73
C VAL A 38 -9.82 -1.79 10.23
N PRO A 39 -9.18 -1.88 11.42
CA PRO A 39 -8.35 -0.79 11.91
C PRO A 39 -7.20 -0.49 10.94
N MET A 40 -6.88 0.79 10.74
CA MET A 40 -5.83 1.19 9.80
C MET A 40 -4.46 0.56 10.13
N GLN A 41 -4.17 0.38 11.42
CA GLN A 41 -2.96 -0.31 11.90
C GLN A 41 -2.86 -1.74 11.36
N ILE A 42 -3.98 -2.45 11.17
CA ILE A 42 -4.00 -3.79 10.58
C ILE A 42 -3.66 -3.72 9.09
N VAL A 43 -4.15 -2.70 8.39
CA VAL A 43 -3.83 -2.47 6.97
C VAL A 43 -2.34 -2.17 6.81
N GLU A 44 -1.79 -1.27 7.63
CA GLU A 44 -0.36 -0.95 7.68
C GLU A 44 0.50 -2.20 7.94
N GLN A 45 0.10 -3.04 8.90
CA GLN A 45 0.81 -4.31 9.19
C GLN A 45 0.76 -5.30 8.02
N GLN A 46 -0.39 -5.45 7.36
CA GLN A 46 -0.50 -6.32 6.19
C GLN A 46 0.37 -5.84 5.04
N LEU A 47 0.38 -4.53 4.79
CA LEU A 47 1.22 -3.91 3.77
C LEU A 47 2.72 -4.06 4.09
N ALA A 48 3.11 -3.81 5.34
CA ALA A 48 4.49 -3.99 5.80
C ALA A 48 4.98 -5.43 5.58
N LYS A 49 4.14 -6.43 5.91
CA LYS A 49 4.43 -7.85 5.68
C LYS A 49 4.59 -8.18 4.19
N ALA A 50 3.74 -7.62 3.34
CA ALA A 50 3.82 -7.84 1.89
C ALA A 50 5.12 -7.26 1.30
N LEU A 51 5.66 -6.21 1.90
CA LEU A 51 6.86 -5.52 1.41
C LEU A 51 8.18 -6.03 1.99
N VAL A 52 8.16 -7.12 2.76
CA VAL A 52 9.39 -7.73 3.29
C VAL A 52 10.33 -8.11 2.13
N GLY A 53 11.59 -7.69 2.27
CA GLY A 53 12.65 -7.92 1.28
C GLY A 53 12.65 -6.96 0.09
N VAL A 54 11.74 -5.98 0.06
CA VAL A 54 11.76 -4.92 -0.96
C VAL A 54 12.66 -3.78 -0.50
N THR A 55 13.62 -3.40 -1.34
CA THR A 55 14.56 -2.32 -1.04
C THR A 55 13.93 -0.93 -1.22
N PRO A 56 14.47 0.14 -0.59
CA PRO A 56 13.95 1.50 -0.74
C PRO A 56 13.82 1.98 -2.20
N ASN A 57 14.82 1.69 -3.04
CA ASN A 57 14.77 2.06 -4.47
C ASN A 57 13.64 1.34 -5.21
N GLN A 58 13.38 0.07 -4.88
CA GLN A 58 12.28 -0.71 -5.44
C GLN A 58 10.91 -0.18 -4.96
N LEU A 59 10.81 0.27 -3.71
CA LEU A 59 9.60 0.90 -3.19
C LEU A 59 9.29 2.20 -3.94
N GLN A 60 10.28 3.06 -4.13
CA GLN A 60 10.11 4.31 -4.90
C GLN A 60 9.70 4.03 -6.35
N ARG A 61 10.34 3.06 -7.01
CA ARG A 61 9.95 2.62 -8.37
C ARG A 61 8.51 2.11 -8.40
N GLY A 62 8.15 1.21 -7.48
CA GLY A 62 6.81 0.64 -7.40
C GLY A 62 5.74 1.71 -7.18
N LEU A 63 6.02 2.71 -6.33
CA LEU A 63 5.12 3.84 -6.12
C LEU A 63 4.95 4.70 -7.38
N ALA A 64 6.04 4.99 -8.09
CA ALA A 64 5.97 5.72 -9.37
C ALA A 64 5.13 4.95 -10.42
N LEU A 65 5.32 3.63 -10.53
CA LEU A 65 4.54 2.77 -11.41
C LEU A 65 3.06 2.71 -10.99
N PHE A 66 2.79 2.64 -9.68
CA PHE A 66 1.43 2.66 -9.15
C PHE A 66 0.68 3.93 -9.54
N TYR A 67 1.32 5.10 -9.42
CA TYR A 67 0.73 6.36 -9.86
C TYR A 67 0.51 6.40 -11.38
N ALA A 68 1.49 5.95 -12.17
CA ALA A 68 1.42 5.94 -13.63
C ALA A 68 0.44 4.89 -14.21
N SER A 69 0.11 3.85 -13.45
CA SER A 69 -0.78 2.78 -13.90
C SER A 69 -2.16 3.32 -14.31
N THR A 70 -2.74 2.84 -15.40
CA THR A 70 -4.11 3.16 -15.81
C THR A 70 -5.12 2.06 -15.43
N ASN A 71 -4.71 1.13 -14.56
CA ASN A 71 -5.54 0.01 -14.15
C ASN A 71 -6.82 0.51 -13.46
N THR A 72 -7.95 -0.06 -13.87
CA THR A 72 -9.26 0.19 -13.24
C THR A 72 -9.40 -0.54 -11.91
N TYR A 73 -8.71 -1.67 -11.75
CA TYR A 73 -8.75 -2.50 -10.56
C TYR A 73 -7.63 -2.15 -9.59
N MET A 74 -7.98 -2.12 -8.31
CA MET A 74 -7.03 -1.93 -7.23
C MET A 74 -6.09 -3.15 -7.16
N PRO A 75 -4.78 -2.97 -7.31
CA PRO A 75 -3.84 -4.06 -7.10
C PRO A 75 -3.86 -4.46 -5.63
N ASN A 76 -3.80 -5.75 -5.34
CA ASN A 76 -3.56 -6.23 -3.99
C ASN A 76 -2.09 -5.98 -3.58
N PHE A 77 -1.78 -6.16 -2.29
CA PHE A 77 -0.42 -5.85 -1.79
C PHE A 77 0.67 -6.74 -2.38
N ALA A 78 0.37 -7.98 -2.79
CA ALA A 78 1.33 -8.85 -3.45
C ALA A 78 1.60 -8.39 -4.90
N GLU A 79 0.57 -7.91 -5.61
CA GLU A 79 0.72 -7.31 -6.94
C GLU A 79 1.53 -6.02 -6.88
N PHE A 80 1.31 -5.18 -5.86
CA PHE A 80 2.16 -4.00 -5.65
C PHE A 80 3.60 -4.37 -5.33
N ARG A 81 3.83 -5.39 -4.49
CA ARG A 81 5.18 -5.92 -4.25
C ARG A 81 5.85 -6.37 -5.56
N ALA A 82 5.11 -7.04 -6.45
CA ALA A 82 5.62 -7.43 -7.76
C ALA A 82 6.01 -6.19 -8.60
N MET A 83 5.20 -5.12 -8.60
CA MET A 83 5.57 -3.86 -9.26
C MET A 83 6.86 -3.25 -8.71
N CYS A 84 7.12 -3.36 -7.40
CA CYS A 84 8.37 -2.90 -6.82
C CYS A 84 9.58 -3.71 -7.33
N MET A 85 9.43 -5.02 -7.45
CA MET A 85 10.53 -5.93 -7.77
C MET A 85 10.86 -5.97 -9.27
N GLY A 86 9.86 -5.80 -10.15
CA GLY A 86 10.02 -5.87 -11.61
C GLY A 86 9.90 -7.30 -12.10
#